data_AF-A0A2H0YQY0-F1
#
_entry.id   AF-A0A2H0YQY0-F1
#
_cell.length_a   1.000
_cell.length_b   1.000
_cell.length_c   1.000
_cell.angle_alpha   90.00
_cell.angle_beta   90.00
_cell.angle_gamma   90.00
#
_symmetry.space_group_name_H-M   'P 1'
#
loop_
_entity.id
_entity.type
_entity.pdbx_description
1 polymer ?
#
loop_
_entity_poly.entity_id
_entity_poly.type
_entity_poly.pdbx_seq_one_letter_code
_entity_poly.pdbx_strand_id
1 'polypeptide(L)'
;MNATLIGIITAVALALAVLLLRRQTEGSSFTTGKILGLYSKDLTALANAGKLDPVIGRKHEIYRVIEILSRRTKNNPVLIGKSGVGKTAIIEELANELAHGNVPEILKTKRVLALDLSGLVAGTKYRGEFEKRLKALVDEIIAAQRHVILFIDEIHTLAEAGEATGSIDAADILKPALARGELQVIGATTMEEYQKYVEKDQTLERRFQPIIVEEPNPDQTLEILKGLRLKYENYHHVKYSDEILEAIVLLAYKHLQERVFPDKAIDIMDEAGSRVHLAQVEAGKTDNFVAEVTLEDLKIIVDNLVELPQQKARQQSLK
;
A
#
# COMPACT_ATOMS: atom_id res chain seq x y z
N MET A 1 -28.15 -8.58 57.89
CA MET A 1 -27.20 -9.10 56.87
C MET A 1 -25.87 -8.40 57.08
N ASN A 2 -24.82 -9.17 57.41
CA ASN A 2 -23.51 -8.62 57.80
C ASN A 2 -22.87 -7.86 56.62
N ALA A 3 -22.22 -6.73 56.93
CA ALA A 3 -21.61 -5.83 55.94
C ALA A 3 -20.61 -6.53 54.99
N THR A 4 -19.98 -7.61 55.45
CA THR A 4 -19.10 -8.49 54.67
C THR A 4 -19.81 -9.22 53.53
N LEU A 5 -21.06 -9.65 53.74
CA LEU A 5 -21.82 -10.36 52.70
C LEU A 5 -22.27 -9.41 51.58
N ILE A 6 -22.63 -8.16 51.93
CA ILE A 6 -23.01 -7.13 50.96
C ILE A 6 -21.81 -6.72 50.10
N GLY A 7 -20.63 -6.56 50.71
CA GLY A 7 -19.39 -6.21 49.99
C GLY A 7 -18.93 -7.29 48.99
N ILE A 8 -19.13 -8.57 49.32
CA ILE A 8 -18.81 -9.67 48.40
C ILE A 8 -19.78 -9.69 47.22
N ILE A 9 -21.08 -9.49 47.47
CA ILE A 9 -22.10 -9.48 46.41
C ILE A 9 -21.88 -8.30 45.45
N THR A 10 -21.57 -7.10 45.96
CA THR A 10 -21.29 -5.94 45.10
C THR A 10 -19.99 -6.09 44.31
N ALA A 11 -18.93 -6.67 44.90
CA ALA A 11 -17.68 -6.93 44.19
C ALA A 11 -17.86 -7.96 43.06
N VAL A 12 -18.63 -9.03 43.30
CA VAL A 12 -18.93 -10.05 42.29
C VAL A 12 -19.83 -9.48 41.18
N ALA A 13 -20.83 -8.67 41.51
CA ALA A 13 -21.69 -8.01 40.53
C ALA A 13 -20.90 -7.00 39.67
N LEU A 14 -19.98 -6.25 40.27
CA LEU A 14 -19.12 -5.31 39.54
C LEU A 14 -18.11 -6.06 38.65
N ALA A 15 -17.52 -7.15 39.13
CA ALA A 15 -16.65 -7.99 38.32
C ALA A 15 -17.40 -8.62 37.13
N LEU A 16 -18.63 -9.10 37.34
CA LEU A 16 -19.50 -9.59 36.27
C LEU A 16 -19.90 -8.49 35.28
N ALA A 17 -20.23 -7.29 35.77
CA ALA A 17 -20.56 -6.15 34.91
C ALA A 17 -19.35 -5.72 34.07
N VAL A 18 -18.15 -5.67 34.65
CA VAL A 18 -16.90 -5.37 33.93
C VAL A 18 -16.58 -6.48 32.93
N LEU A 19 -16.80 -7.75 33.27
CA LEU A 19 -16.53 -8.88 32.37
C LEU A 19 -17.55 -8.96 31.22
N LEU A 20 -18.82 -8.58 31.47
CA LEU A 20 -19.86 -8.46 30.44
C LEU A 20 -19.65 -7.23 29.54
N LEU A 21 -19.20 -6.11 30.09
CA LEU A 21 -18.79 -4.93 29.31
C LEU A 21 -17.54 -5.22 28.47
N ARG A 22 -16.56 -5.97 29.01
CA ARG A 22 -15.37 -6.40 28.26
C ARG A 22 -15.69 -7.42 27.15
N ARG A 23 -16.77 -8.19 27.31
CA ARG A 23 -17.29 -9.08 26.24
C ARG A 23 -17.98 -8.31 25.11
N GLN A 24 -18.38 -7.05 25.34
CA GLN A 24 -18.85 -6.15 24.29
C GLN A 24 -17.74 -5.34 23.62
N THR A 25 -16.48 -5.44 24.09
CA THR A 25 -15.34 -4.70 23.51
C THR A 25 -14.48 -5.46 22.50
N GLU A 26 -14.76 -6.71 22.14
CA GLU A 26 -14.02 -7.35 21.03
C GLU A 26 -14.93 -7.48 19.81
N GLY A 27 -14.84 -6.44 18.98
CA GLY A 27 -15.66 -6.18 17.81
C GLY A 27 -15.79 -7.38 16.89
N SER A 28 -16.95 -7.43 16.23
CA SER A 28 -17.28 -8.41 15.20
C SER A 28 -16.04 -8.76 14.36
N SER A 29 -15.46 -9.93 14.62
CA SER A 29 -14.63 -10.61 13.66
C SER A 29 -15.53 -10.86 12.47
N PHE A 30 -15.57 -9.89 11.55
CA PHE A 30 -16.09 -10.14 10.23
C PHE A 30 -15.11 -11.13 9.63
N THR A 31 -15.45 -12.41 9.71
CA THR A 31 -14.80 -13.47 8.94
C THR A 31 -14.80 -12.97 7.51
N THR A 32 -13.63 -12.60 7.00
CA THR A 32 -13.45 -12.33 5.59
C THR A 32 -14.07 -13.52 4.87
N GLY A 33 -15.14 -13.29 4.13
CA GLY A 33 -15.79 -14.33 3.37
C GLY A 33 -14.80 -14.92 2.38
N LYS A 34 -15.14 -16.13 1.92
CA LYS A 34 -14.19 -16.97 1.17
C LYS A 34 -13.62 -16.24 -0.05
N ILE A 35 -14.36 -15.32 -0.68
CA ILE A 35 -13.94 -14.66 -1.92
C ILE A 35 -13.09 -13.44 -1.61
N LEU A 36 -13.52 -12.58 -0.68
CA LEU A 36 -12.72 -11.42 -0.30
C LEU A 36 -11.35 -11.83 0.23
N GLY A 37 -11.26 -12.94 1.00
CA GLY A 37 -9.98 -13.45 1.50
C GLY A 37 -9.08 -14.06 0.43
N LEU A 38 -9.63 -14.48 -0.72
CA LEU A 38 -8.85 -15.05 -1.82
C LEU A 38 -8.28 -13.98 -2.75
N TYR A 39 -9.00 -12.87 -2.93
CA TYR A 39 -8.69 -11.84 -3.92
C TYR A 39 -8.40 -10.48 -3.30
N SER A 40 -8.08 -10.45 -2.02
CA SER A 40 -7.58 -9.24 -1.38
C SER A 40 -6.55 -9.55 -0.30
N LYS A 41 -5.68 -8.58 -0.06
CA LYS A 41 -4.69 -8.59 1.00
C LYS A 41 -5.15 -7.63 2.10
N ASP A 42 -5.36 -8.16 3.31
CA ASP A 42 -5.74 -7.33 4.46
C ASP A 42 -4.51 -6.59 5.02
N LEU A 43 -4.40 -5.31 4.69
CA LEU A 43 -3.30 -4.47 5.14
C LEU A 43 -3.41 -4.16 6.64
N THR A 44 -4.62 -4.03 7.18
CA THR A 44 -4.83 -3.81 8.62
C THR A 44 -4.42 -5.03 9.44
N ALA A 45 -4.65 -6.25 8.95
CA ALA A 45 -4.16 -7.46 9.59
C ALA A 45 -2.63 -7.56 9.55
N LEU A 46 -2.00 -7.15 8.44
CA LEU A 46 -0.54 -7.11 8.34
C LEU A 46 0.10 -6.06 9.24
N ALA A 47 -0.54 -4.89 9.38
CA ALA A 47 -0.16 -3.85 10.32
C ALA A 47 -0.17 -4.38 11.76
N ASN A 48 -1.26 -5.03 12.18
CA ASN A 48 -1.36 -5.65 13.50
C ASN A 48 -0.29 -6.73 13.76
N ALA A 49 0.16 -7.39 12.70
CA ALA A 49 1.23 -8.39 12.75
C ALA A 49 2.65 -7.80 12.67
N GLY A 50 2.79 -6.47 12.54
CA GLY A 50 4.10 -5.81 12.39
C GLY A 50 4.83 -6.18 11.10
N LYS A 51 4.09 -6.53 10.04
CA LYS A 51 4.65 -7.01 8.76
C LYS A 51 4.74 -5.94 7.67
N LEU A 52 4.23 -4.74 7.94
CA LEU A 52 4.32 -3.60 7.01
C LEU A 52 5.63 -2.85 7.22
N ASP A 53 6.07 -2.17 6.18
CA ASP A 53 7.29 -1.38 6.23
C ASP A 53 7.08 -0.06 6.96
N PRO A 54 8.12 0.45 7.65
CA PRO A 54 8.05 1.76 8.25
C PRO A 54 7.90 2.81 7.15
N VAL A 55 6.95 3.72 7.33
CA VAL A 55 6.72 4.81 6.39
C VAL A 55 7.32 6.09 6.96
N ILE A 56 8.27 6.66 6.22
CA ILE A 56 9.00 7.86 6.63
C ILE A 56 8.42 9.06 5.88
N GLY A 57 7.95 10.05 6.65
CA GLY A 57 7.31 11.24 6.11
C GLY A 57 5.82 11.04 5.82
N ARG A 58 5.32 11.66 4.73
CA ARG A 58 3.93 11.54 4.23
C ARG A 58 2.78 11.86 5.19
N LYS A 59 3.06 12.51 6.33
CA LYS A 59 2.07 12.86 7.36
C LYS A 59 0.90 13.67 6.81
N HIS A 60 1.18 14.59 5.89
CA HIS A 60 0.15 15.44 5.29
C HIS A 60 -0.81 14.62 4.43
N GLU A 61 -0.29 13.73 3.58
CA GLU A 61 -1.08 12.87 2.72
C GLU A 61 -1.91 11.87 3.53
N ILE A 62 -1.32 11.23 4.56
CA ILE A 62 -2.03 10.30 5.45
C ILE A 62 -3.16 11.02 6.19
N TYR A 63 -2.88 12.18 6.78
CA TYR A 63 -3.90 13.00 7.44
C TYR A 63 -5.03 13.38 6.48
N ARG A 64 -4.68 13.77 5.24
CA ARG A 64 -5.66 14.12 4.21
C ARG A 64 -6.52 12.92 3.80
N VAL A 65 -5.95 11.72 3.70
CA VAL A 65 -6.69 10.48 3.44
C VAL A 65 -7.70 10.22 4.57
N ILE A 66 -7.27 10.29 5.83
CA ILE A 66 -8.13 10.11 7.01
C ILE A 66 -9.27 11.14 7.03
N GLU A 67 -8.94 12.42 6.77
CA GLU A 67 -9.91 13.50 6.69
C GLU A 67 -10.98 13.20 5.64
N ILE A 68 -10.58 12.80 4.44
CA ILE A 68 -11.50 12.49 3.34
C ILE A 68 -12.37 11.27 3.67
N LEU A 69 -11.78 10.19 4.19
CA LEU A 69 -12.52 8.97 4.56
C LEU A 69 -13.57 9.23 5.65
N SER A 70 -13.37 10.26 6.47
CA SER A 70 -14.26 10.68 7.55
C SER A 70 -15.41 11.59 7.07
N ARG A 71 -15.42 12.04 5.81
CA ARG A 71 -16.48 12.88 5.26
C ARG A 71 -17.78 12.10 5.05
N ARG A 72 -18.91 12.82 5.10
CA ARG A 72 -20.23 12.30 4.73
C ARG A 72 -20.39 12.08 3.22
N THR A 73 -19.84 12.98 2.41
CA THR A 73 -19.89 12.94 0.94
C THR A 73 -18.50 13.18 0.37
N LYS A 74 -18.25 12.71 -0.86
CA LYS A 74 -16.91 12.70 -1.49
C LYS A 74 -15.85 12.10 -0.57
N ASN A 75 -16.13 10.91 -0.04
CA ASN A 75 -15.33 10.22 0.99
C ASN A 75 -14.48 9.07 0.45
N ASN A 76 -14.18 9.11 -0.84
CA ASN A 76 -13.25 8.19 -1.50
C ASN A 76 -12.02 9.00 -1.94
N PRO A 77 -10.87 8.88 -1.28
CA PRO A 77 -9.66 9.56 -1.72
C PRO A 77 -9.06 8.89 -2.96
N VAL A 78 -8.42 9.68 -3.83
CA VAL A 78 -7.62 9.18 -4.94
C VAL A 78 -6.23 9.78 -4.84
N LEU A 79 -5.23 8.93 -4.63
CA LEU A 79 -3.82 9.29 -4.63
C LEU A 79 -3.34 9.43 -6.07
N ILE A 80 -2.95 10.64 -6.47
CA ILE A 80 -2.51 10.97 -7.81
C ILE A 80 -1.03 11.32 -7.76
N GLY A 81 -0.21 10.53 -8.45
CA GLY A 81 1.24 10.76 -8.51
C GLY A 81 1.89 9.82 -9.51
N LYS A 82 3.15 10.07 -9.86
CA LYS A 82 3.91 9.18 -10.75
C LYS A 82 4.02 7.77 -10.17
N SER A 83 4.33 6.77 -10.98
CA SER A 83 4.69 5.45 -10.45
C SER A 83 5.98 5.55 -9.64
N GLY A 84 6.11 4.77 -8.56
CA GLY A 84 7.29 4.77 -7.69
C GLY A 84 7.34 5.87 -6.61
N VAL A 85 6.41 6.83 -6.54
CA VAL A 85 6.43 7.89 -5.50
C VAL A 85 6.09 7.42 -4.08
N GLY A 86 5.66 6.16 -3.92
CA GLY A 86 5.23 5.61 -2.62
C GLY A 86 3.74 5.79 -2.31
N LYS A 87 2.85 5.70 -3.31
CA LYS A 87 1.38 5.72 -3.10
C LYS A 87 0.92 4.59 -2.18
N THR A 88 1.43 3.38 -2.40
CA THR A 88 1.13 2.19 -1.57
C THR A 88 1.59 2.36 -0.14
N ALA A 89 2.75 2.99 0.11
CA ALA A 89 3.25 3.27 1.45
C ALA A 89 2.29 4.15 2.26
N ILE A 90 1.63 5.14 1.63
CA ILE A 90 0.60 5.96 2.31
C ILE A 90 -0.57 5.09 2.82
N ILE A 91 -0.94 4.06 2.06
CA ILE A 91 -2.04 3.15 2.42
C ILE A 91 -1.61 2.15 3.50
N GLU A 92 -0.37 1.67 3.43
CA GLU A 92 0.21 0.83 4.49
C GLU A 92 0.28 1.60 5.82
N GLU A 93 0.66 2.87 5.80
CA GLU A 93 0.65 3.69 7.01
C GLU A 93 -0.76 4.02 7.49
N LEU A 94 -1.73 4.25 6.60
CA LEU A 94 -3.14 4.32 6.99
C LEU A 94 -3.57 3.03 7.70
N ALA A 95 -3.14 1.87 7.24
CA ALA A 95 -3.45 0.59 7.87
C ALA A 95 -2.81 0.48 9.27
N ASN A 96 -1.60 1.01 9.46
CA ASN A 96 -0.98 1.17 10.79
C ASN A 96 -1.83 2.07 11.69
N GLU A 97 -2.25 3.25 11.24
CA GLU A 97 -3.04 4.18 12.05
C GLU A 97 -4.39 3.57 12.46
N LEU A 98 -5.02 2.80 11.57
CA LEU A 98 -6.23 2.03 11.86
C LEU A 98 -5.99 0.95 12.91
N ALA A 99 -4.91 0.16 12.75
CA ALA A 99 -4.55 -0.91 13.69
C ALA A 99 -4.27 -0.38 15.11
N HIS A 100 -3.59 0.76 15.22
CA HIS A 100 -3.30 1.40 16.49
C HIS A 100 -4.47 2.23 17.07
N GLY A 101 -5.54 2.43 16.30
CA GLY A 101 -6.69 3.22 16.71
C GLY A 101 -6.45 4.73 16.75
N ASN A 102 -5.39 5.21 16.07
CA ASN A 102 -5.00 6.62 15.94
C ASN A 102 -5.83 7.37 14.88
N VAL A 103 -7.10 7.00 14.74
CA VAL A 103 -8.02 7.55 13.75
C VAL A 103 -9.30 8.02 14.45
N PRO A 104 -10.10 8.90 13.81
CA PRO A 104 -11.41 9.27 14.32
C PRO A 104 -12.29 8.03 14.58
N GLU A 105 -13.20 8.13 15.55
CA GLU A 105 -14.10 7.03 15.97
C GLU A 105 -14.80 6.32 14.80
N ILE A 106 -15.18 7.08 13.77
CA ILE A 106 -15.88 6.57 12.59
C ILE A 106 -15.03 5.59 11.74
N LEU A 107 -13.71 5.58 11.93
CA LEU A 107 -12.78 4.72 11.21
C LEU A 107 -12.21 3.58 12.08
N LYS A 108 -12.32 3.66 13.41
CA LYS A 108 -11.70 2.67 14.33
C LYS A 108 -12.14 1.23 14.09
N THR A 109 -13.37 1.02 13.63
CA THR A 109 -13.91 -0.32 13.35
C THR A 109 -13.69 -0.78 11.91
N LYS A 110 -12.91 -0.04 11.12
CA LYS A 110 -12.70 -0.33 9.69
C LYS A 110 -11.38 -1.03 9.43
N ARG A 111 -11.35 -1.81 8.35
CA ARG A 111 -10.16 -2.49 7.81
C ARG A 111 -9.89 -2.00 6.40
N VAL A 112 -8.60 -1.94 6.03
CA VAL A 112 -8.16 -1.63 4.67
C VAL A 112 -7.72 -2.92 3.99
N LEU A 113 -8.38 -3.25 2.87
CA LEU A 113 -8.12 -4.43 2.08
C LEU A 113 -7.65 -3.99 0.69
N ALA A 114 -6.46 -4.43 0.28
CA ALA A 114 -5.94 -4.18 -1.06
C ALA A 114 -6.48 -5.22 -2.05
N LEU A 115 -7.09 -4.77 -3.13
CA LEU A 115 -7.63 -5.63 -4.19
C LEU A 115 -6.50 -6.28 -4.98
N ASP A 116 -6.55 -7.59 -5.17
CA ASP A 116 -5.65 -8.32 -6.06
C ASP A 116 -6.32 -8.53 -7.42
N LEU A 117 -6.10 -7.58 -8.33
CA LEU A 117 -6.61 -7.66 -9.71
C LEU A 117 -5.98 -8.81 -10.48
N SER A 118 -4.69 -9.06 -10.29
CA SER A 118 -3.98 -10.15 -10.96
C SER A 118 -4.57 -11.51 -10.56
N GLY A 119 -4.84 -11.71 -9.27
CA GLY A 119 -5.51 -12.89 -8.74
C GLY A 119 -6.93 -13.08 -9.28
N LEU A 120 -7.69 -12.00 -9.46
CA LEU A 120 -9.04 -12.06 -10.05
C LEU A 120 -9.02 -12.53 -11.50
N VAL A 121 -8.05 -12.06 -12.29
CA VAL A 121 -7.87 -12.42 -13.70
C VAL A 121 -7.27 -13.84 -13.83
N ALA A 122 -6.36 -14.22 -12.92
CA ALA A 122 -5.70 -15.51 -12.94
C ALA A 122 -6.70 -16.68 -12.93
N GLY A 123 -6.48 -17.63 -13.84
CA GLY A 123 -7.33 -18.82 -13.97
C GLY A 123 -8.76 -18.52 -14.41
N THR A 124 -9.05 -17.33 -14.97
CA THR A 124 -10.27 -17.11 -15.74
C THR A 124 -9.99 -17.42 -17.21
N LYS A 125 -10.83 -18.27 -17.81
CA LYS A 125 -10.75 -18.53 -19.27
C LYS A 125 -11.66 -17.60 -20.05
N TYR A 126 -12.66 -17.04 -19.38
CA TYR A 126 -13.70 -16.22 -19.96
C TYR A 126 -13.94 -14.97 -19.12
N ARG A 127 -14.14 -13.83 -19.78
CA ARG A 127 -14.44 -12.54 -19.15
C ARG A 127 -15.61 -12.59 -18.14
N GLY A 128 -16.65 -13.37 -18.43
CA GLY A 128 -17.80 -13.52 -17.52
C GLY A 128 -17.44 -14.16 -16.16
N GLU A 129 -16.39 -14.98 -16.09
CA GLU A 129 -15.92 -15.54 -14.83
C GLU A 129 -15.28 -14.47 -13.95
N PHE A 130 -14.48 -13.58 -14.56
CA PHE A 130 -13.92 -12.42 -13.87
C PHE A 130 -15.04 -11.53 -13.31
N GLU A 131 -16.01 -11.16 -14.16
CA GLU A 131 -17.12 -10.28 -13.75
C GLU A 131 -17.92 -10.90 -12.60
N LYS A 132 -18.16 -12.21 -12.64
CA LYS A 132 -18.82 -12.94 -11.54
C LYS A 132 -18.01 -12.92 -10.24
N ARG A 133 -16.68 -13.09 -10.31
CA ARG A 133 -15.79 -13.02 -9.14
C ARG A 133 -15.77 -11.61 -8.55
N LEU A 134 -15.61 -10.59 -9.39
CA LEU A 134 -15.60 -9.18 -8.95
C LEU A 134 -16.95 -8.80 -8.33
N LYS A 135 -18.07 -9.18 -8.96
CA LYS A 135 -19.40 -8.94 -8.40
C LYS A 135 -19.58 -9.60 -7.03
N ALA A 136 -19.18 -10.86 -6.89
CA ALA A 136 -19.27 -11.55 -5.61
C ALA A 136 -18.40 -10.89 -4.52
N LEU A 137 -17.20 -10.40 -4.89
CA LEU A 137 -16.34 -9.64 -3.98
C LEU A 137 -17.01 -8.32 -3.54
N VAL A 138 -17.60 -7.58 -4.47
CA VAL A 138 -18.31 -6.32 -4.18
C VAL A 138 -19.52 -6.57 -3.28
N ASP A 139 -20.32 -7.60 -3.57
CA ASP A 139 -21.47 -7.99 -2.75
C ASP A 139 -21.05 -8.33 -1.31
N GLU A 140 -19.89 -8.99 -1.14
CA GLU A 140 -19.33 -9.30 0.18
C GLU A 140 -18.90 -8.05 0.96
N ILE A 141 -18.28 -7.07 0.27
CA ILE A 141 -17.90 -5.79 0.88
C ILE A 141 -19.13 -4.98 1.29
N ILE A 142 -20.18 -4.98 0.45
CA ILE A 142 -21.45 -4.31 0.78
C ILE A 142 -22.08 -4.98 2.01
N ALA A 143 -22.05 -6.31 2.09
CA ALA A 143 -22.52 -7.06 3.25
C ALA A 143 -21.72 -6.77 4.53
N ALA A 144 -20.46 -6.33 4.41
CA ALA A 144 -19.65 -5.86 5.52
C ALA A 144 -20.05 -4.45 6.04
N GLN A 145 -21.16 -3.87 5.57
CA GLN A 145 -21.77 -2.64 6.12
C GLN A 145 -20.78 -1.48 6.35
N ARG A 146 -19.89 -1.22 5.37
CA ARG A 146 -18.86 -0.17 5.43
C ARG A 146 -17.77 -0.35 6.49
N HIS A 147 -17.59 -1.56 7.03
CA HIS A 147 -16.42 -1.93 7.83
C HIS A 147 -15.16 -2.19 6.99
N VAL A 148 -15.29 -2.24 5.66
CA VAL A 148 -14.18 -2.44 4.73
C VAL A 148 -13.96 -1.19 3.89
N ILE A 149 -12.70 -0.75 3.83
CA ILE A 149 -12.19 0.23 2.89
C ILE A 149 -11.39 -0.55 1.86
N LEU A 150 -11.80 -0.49 0.60
CA LEU A 150 -11.13 -1.19 -0.49
C LEU A 150 -10.04 -0.28 -1.08
N PHE A 151 -8.79 -0.72 -1.04
CA PHE A 151 -7.70 -0.09 -1.79
C PHE A 151 -7.59 -0.71 -3.17
N ILE A 152 -7.58 0.13 -4.20
CA ILE A 152 -7.43 -0.25 -5.60
C ILE A 152 -6.23 0.51 -6.15
N ASP A 153 -5.14 -0.22 -6.34
CA ASP A 153 -4.02 0.31 -7.11
C ASP A 153 -4.42 0.36 -8.59
N GLU A 154 -3.89 1.35 -9.31
CA GLU A 154 -4.23 1.60 -10.71
C GLU A 154 -5.75 1.63 -10.96
N ILE A 155 -6.49 2.44 -10.20
CA ILE A 155 -7.97 2.49 -10.24
C ILE A 155 -8.54 2.77 -11.64
N HIS A 156 -7.74 3.39 -12.52
CA HIS A 156 -8.10 3.63 -13.91
C HIS A 156 -8.32 2.32 -14.71
N THR A 157 -7.67 1.22 -14.33
CA THR A 157 -7.85 -0.10 -14.98
C THR A 157 -9.30 -0.59 -14.87
N LEU A 158 -10.01 -0.16 -13.83
CA LEU A 158 -11.43 -0.45 -13.64
C LEU A 158 -12.34 0.56 -14.34
N ALA A 159 -11.80 1.72 -14.71
CA ALA A 159 -12.50 2.78 -15.42
C ALA A 159 -12.25 2.78 -16.94
N GLU A 160 -11.32 1.98 -17.45
CA GLU A 160 -10.92 1.87 -18.87
C GLU A 160 -11.98 1.22 -19.78
N ALA A 161 -13.26 1.44 -19.49
CA ALA A 161 -14.36 0.93 -20.29
C ALA A 161 -14.34 1.50 -21.72
N GLY A 162 -14.06 0.64 -22.71
CA GLY A 162 -14.65 0.79 -24.05
C GLY A 162 -13.75 1.13 -25.23
N GLU A 163 -12.45 1.43 -25.08
CA GLU A 163 -11.59 1.78 -26.23
C GLU A 163 -10.60 0.67 -26.63
N ALA A 164 -10.19 -0.20 -25.71
CA ALA A 164 -9.28 -1.30 -26.00
C ALA A 164 -10.03 -2.63 -26.09
N THR A 165 -9.94 -3.31 -27.24
CA THR A 165 -10.38 -4.70 -27.44
C THR A 165 -9.64 -5.63 -26.46
N GLY A 166 -10.20 -5.85 -25.28
CA GLY A 166 -9.56 -6.63 -24.20
C GLY A 166 -9.69 -6.05 -22.79
N SER A 167 -10.11 -4.78 -22.66
CA SER A 167 -10.35 -4.15 -21.36
C SER A 167 -11.53 -4.81 -20.63
N ILE A 168 -11.32 -5.05 -19.35
CA ILE A 168 -12.26 -5.74 -18.46
C ILE A 168 -13.23 -4.69 -17.92
N ASP A 169 -14.52 -4.87 -18.15
CA ASP A 169 -15.55 -3.89 -17.77
C ASP A 169 -15.97 -4.03 -16.30
N ALA A 170 -15.05 -3.66 -15.41
CA ALA A 170 -15.30 -3.62 -13.98
C ALA A 170 -16.12 -2.38 -13.56
N ALA A 171 -16.15 -1.35 -14.42
CA ALA A 171 -16.83 -0.08 -14.18
C ALA A 171 -18.31 -0.29 -13.87
N ASP A 172 -19.00 -1.10 -14.68
CA ASP A 172 -20.44 -1.36 -14.52
C ASP A 172 -20.80 -2.10 -13.23
N ILE A 173 -19.84 -2.82 -12.64
CA ILE A 173 -20.02 -3.52 -11.36
C ILE A 173 -19.81 -2.55 -10.19
N LEU A 174 -18.80 -1.68 -10.26
CA LEU A 174 -18.39 -0.82 -9.14
C LEU A 174 -19.15 0.50 -9.09
N LYS A 175 -19.46 1.11 -10.26
CA LYS A 175 -20.16 2.40 -10.35
C LYS A 175 -21.48 2.43 -9.58
N PRO A 176 -22.37 1.40 -9.65
CA PRO A 176 -23.61 1.42 -8.89
C PRO A 176 -23.39 1.46 -7.37
N ALA A 177 -22.45 0.67 -6.86
CA ALA A 177 -22.13 0.60 -5.43
C ALA A 177 -21.50 1.90 -4.92
N LEU A 178 -20.61 2.51 -5.72
CA LEU A 178 -20.02 3.83 -5.45
C LEU A 178 -21.08 4.95 -5.50
N ALA A 179 -21.97 4.92 -6.49
CA ALA A 179 -23.05 5.89 -6.64
C ALA A 179 -24.01 5.85 -5.44
N ARG A 180 -24.37 4.66 -4.95
CA ARG A 180 -25.20 4.48 -3.74
C ARG A 180 -24.46 4.76 -2.43
N GLY A 181 -23.13 4.81 -2.45
CA GLY A 181 -22.32 5.01 -1.25
C GLY A 181 -22.27 3.77 -0.35
N GLU A 182 -22.48 2.59 -0.93
CA GLU A 182 -22.35 1.31 -0.22
C GLU A 182 -20.89 0.86 -0.16
N LEU A 183 -20.08 1.30 -1.13
CA LEU A 183 -18.65 1.02 -1.21
C LEU A 183 -17.83 2.24 -0.79
N GLN A 184 -16.78 2.01 -0.01
CA GLN A 184 -15.76 3.01 0.30
C GLN A 184 -14.41 2.56 -0.26
N VAL A 185 -13.80 3.40 -1.09
CA VAL A 185 -12.60 3.07 -1.88
C VAL A 185 -11.52 4.10 -1.66
N ILE A 186 -10.27 3.63 -1.68
CA ILE A 186 -9.09 4.47 -1.90
C ILE A 186 -8.50 4.05 -3.25
N GLY A 187 -8.38 4.98 -4.18
CA GLY A 187 -7.75 4.74 -5.48
C GLY A 187 -6.32 5.26 -5.53
N ALA A 188 -5.48 4.64 -6.34
CA ALA A 188 -4.19 5.20 -6.75
C ALA A 188 -4.07 5.19 -8.28
N THR A 189 -3.50 6.25 -8.87
CA THR A 189 -3.33 6.39 -10.33
C THR A 189 -2.32 7.49 -10.67
N THR A 190 -1.97 7.63 -11.93
CA THR A 190 -1.21 8.79 -12.44
C THR A 190 -2.13 9.96 -12.79
N MET A 191 -1.56 11.16 -12.96
CA MET A 191 -2.33 12.35 -13.32
C MET A 191 -3.01 12.18 -14.69
N GLU A 192 -2.29 11.63 -15.66
CA GLU A 192 -2.78 11.45 -17.03
C GLU A 192 -3.98 10.50 -17.07
N GLU A 193 -3.88 9.36 -16.37
CA GLU A 193 -4.97 8.40 -16.23
C GLU A 193 -6.17 8.97 -15.46
N TYR A 194 -5.92 9.72 -14.37
CA TYR A 194 -6.99 10.36 -13.61
C TYR A 194 -7.80 11.31 -14.50
N GLN A 195 -7.12 12.18 -15.24
CA GLN A 195 -7.75 13.13 -16.17
C GLN A 195 -8.49 12.41 -17.30
N LYS A 196 -7.93 11.30 -17.81
CA LYS A 196 -8.52 10.56 -18.92
C LYS A 196 -9.76 9.76 -18.50
N TYR A 197 -9.72 9.07 -17.35
CA TYR A 197 -10.70 8.02 -17.01
C TYR A 197 -11.55 8.32 -15.77
N VAL A 198 -11.07 9.13 -14.82
CA VAL A 198 -11.80 9.38 -13.55
C VAL A 198 -12.47 10.75 -13.56
N GLU A 199 -11.75 11.80 -13.93
CA GLU A 199 -12.24 13.19 -13.89
C GLU A 199 -13.36 13.45 -14.92
N LYS A 200 -13.29 12.81 -16.08
CA LYS A 200 -14.32 12.93 -17.13
C LYS A 200 -15.63 12.21 -16.80
N ASP A 201 -15.62 11.26 -15.87
CA ASP A 201 -16.81 10.50 -15.49
C ASP A 201 -17.58 11.23 -14.37
N GLN A 202 -18.73 11.82 -14.72
CA GLN A 202 -19.58 12.58 -13.78
C GLN A 202 -20.06 11.74 -12.58
N THR A 203 -20.13 10.41 -12.71
CA THR A 203 -20.56 9.52 -11.61
C THR A 203 -19.44 9.38 -10.60
N LEU A 204 -18.20 9.21 -11.07
CA LEU A 204 -17.01 9.02 -10.23
C LEU A 204 -16.54 10.35 -9.62
N GLU A 205 -16.52 11.44 -10.39
CA GLU A 205 -16.08 12.78 -9.96
C GLU A 205 -16.87 13.32 -8.75
N ARG A 206 -18.13 12.90 -8.60
CA ARG A 206 -18.98 13.23 -7.44
C ARG A 206 -18.73 12.39 -6.19
N ARG A 207 -17.87 11.38 -6.26
CA ARG A 207 -17.58 10.43 -5.17
C ARG A 207 -16.13 10.46 -4.75
N PHE A 208 -15.23 10.83 -5.66
CA PHE A 208 -13.81 10.90 -5.40
C PHE A 208 -13.34 12.30 -4.98
N GLN A 209 -12.26 12.33 -4.21
CA GLN A 209 -11.52 13.53 -3.85
C GLN A 209 -10.04 13.30 -4.17
N PRO A 210 -9.43 14.08 -5.08
CA PRO A 210 -8.02 13.91 -5.42
C PRO A 210 -7.10 14.38 -4.28
N ILE A 211 -5.96 13.69 -4.15
CA ILE A 211 -4.81 14.02 -3.30
C ILE A 211 -3.57 13.90 -4.18
N ILE A 212 -2.85 14.99 -4.39
CA ILE A 212 -1.60 14.98 -5.15
C ILE A 212 -0.49 14.42 -4.24
N VAL A 213 0.22 13.41 -4.74
CA VAL A 213 1.37 12.80 -4.10
C VAL A 213 2.61 13.19 -4.89
N GLU A 214 3.38 14.09 -4.32
CA GLU A 214 4.60 14.60 -4.95
C GLU A 214 5.76 13.63 -4.78
N GLU A 215 6.69 13.66 -5.73
CA GLU A 215 7.98 12.99 -5.62
C GLU A 215 8.78 13.63 -4.46
N PRO A 216 9.33 12.84 -3.51
CA PRO A 216 10.13 13.39 -2.44
C PRO A 216 11.42 13.98 -3.00
N ASN A 217 11.90 15.04 -2.36
CA ASN A 217 13.19 15.63 -2.70
C ASN A 217 14.36 14.73 -2.24
N PRO A 218 15.61 15.02 -2.64
CA PRO A 218 16.77 14.22 -2.25
C PRO A 218 16.93 14.05 -0.74
N ASP A 219 16.74 15.11 0.05
CA ASP A 219 16.89 15.06 1.51
C ASP A 219 15.81 14.18 2.16
N GLN A 220 14.57 14.31 1.70
CA GLN A 220 13.46 13.44 2.14
C GLN A 220 13.71 11.98 1.75
N THR A 221 14.29 11.75 0.56
CA THR A 221 14.64 10.40 0.11
C THR A 221 15.74 9.79 0.97
N LEU A 222 16.74 10.57 1.37
CA LEU A 222 17.79 10.11 2.28
C LEU A 222 17.20 9.63 3.62
N GLU A 223 16.26 10.39 4.20
CA GLU A 223 15.57 9.99 5.43
C GLU A 223 14.73 8.72 5.23
N ILE A 224 14.10 8.54 4.06
CA ILE A 224 13.42 7.29 3.71
C ILE A 224 14.42 6.12 3.69
N LEU A 225 15.57 6.26 3.03
CA LEU A 225 16.58 5.20 2.99
C LEU A 225 17.13 4.88 4.39
N LYS A 226 17.35 5.89 5.24
CA LYS A 226 17.77 5.68 6.64
C LYS A 226 16.75 4.87 7.42
N GLY A 227 15.46 5.15 7.26
CA GLY A 227 14.39 4.40 7.91
C GLY A 227 14.26 2.96 7.42
N LEU A 228 14.57 2.72 6.13
CA LEU A 228 14.56 1.38 5.53
C LEU A 228 15.86 0.59 5.78
N ARG A 229 16.96 1.26 6.15
CA ARG A 229 18.30 0.70 6.31
C ARG A 229 18.31 -0.66 7.00
N LEU A 230 17.80 -0.72 8.23
CA LEU A 230 17.85 -1.94 9.04
C LEU A 230 17.16 -3.13 8.36
N LYS A 231 16.08 -2.90 7.62
CA LYS A 231 15.35 -3.96 6.92
C LYS A 231 16.21 -4.56 5.80
N TYR A 232 16.81 -3.71 4.96
CA TYR A 232 17.66 -4.14 3.86
C TYR A 232 18.99 -4.75 4.33
N GLU A 233 19.60 -4.18 5.38
CA GLU A 233 20.79 -4.77 6.02
C GLU A 233 20.54 -6.18 6.52
N ASN A 234 19.40 -6.40 7.19
CA ASN A 234 19.04 -7.71 7.72
C ASN A 234 18.68 -8.70 6.61
N TYR A 235 18.04 -8.23 5.54
CA TYR A 235 17.63 -9.06 4.42
C TYR A 235 18.84 -9.53 3.58
N HIS A 236 19.78 -8.62 3.30
CA HIS A 236 20.96 -8.92 2.47
C HIS A 236 22.19 -9.31 3.29
N HIS A 237 22.14 -9.28 4.62
CA HIS A 237 23.30 -9.50 5.50
C HIS A 237 24.51 -8.59 5.18
N VAL A 238 24.24 -7.30 4.93
CA VAL A 238 25.24 -6.26 4.64
C VAL A 238 25.09 -5.07 5.59
N LYS A 239 26.03 -4.12 5.54
CA LYS A 239 25.93 -2.79 6.19
C LYS A 239 25.95 -1.66 5.16
N TYR A 240 25.15 -0.63 5.43
CA TYR A 240 25.20 0.65 4.72
C TYR A 240 25.58 1.76 5.70
N SER A 241 26.72 2.41 5.46
CA SER A 241 27.10 3.63 6.17
C SER A 241 26.27 4.84 5.71
N ASP A 242 26.31 5.92 6.49
CA ASP A 242 25.56 7.14 6.18
C ASP A 242 26.03 7.74 4.85
N GLU A 243 27.35 7.73 4.61
CA GLU A 243 27.99 8.19 3.38
C GLU A 243 27.53 7.40 2.15
N ILE A 244 27.26 6.10 2.33
CA ILE A 244 26.78 5.23 1.25
C ILE A 244 25.33 5.54 0.90
N LEU A 245 24.47 5.81 1.89
CA LEU A 245 23.09 6.24 1.60
C LEU A 245 23.05 7.60 0.90
N GLU A 246 23.88 8.54 1.32
CA GLU A 246 24.02 9.83 0.64
C GLU A 246 24.49 9.66 -0.81
N ALA A 247 25.45 8.77 -1.03
CA ALA A 247 25.93 8.46 -2.37
C ALA A 247 24.85 7.81 -3.25
N ILE A 248 24.03 6.91 -2.71
CA ILE A 248 22.90 6.31 -3.43
C ILE A 248 21.95 7.41 -3.94
N VAL A 249 21.53 8.33 -3.07
CA VAL A 249 20.62 9.42 -3.44
C VAL A 249 21.26 10.32 -4.49
N LEU A 250 22.53 10.69 -4.31
CA LEU A 250 23.26 11.56 -5.24
C LEU A 250 23.39 10.93 -6.63
N LEU A 251 23.74 9.64 -6.68
CA LEU A 251 23.90 8.90 -7.94
C LEU A 251 22.55 8.73 -8.65
N ALA A 252 21.50 8.33 -7.93
CA ALA A 252 20.14 8.25 -8.45
C ALA A 252 19.66 9.59 -9.02
N TYR A 253 19.92 10.70 -8.31
CA TYR A 253 19.54 12.03 -8.76
C TYR A 253 20.25 12.43 -10.07
N LYS A 254 21.56 12.17 -10.15
CA LYS A 254 22.38 12.57 -11.30
C LYS A 254 22.15 11.71 -12.54
N HIS A 255 22.07 10.39 -12.37
CA HIS A 255 22.15 9.43 -13.47
C HIS A 255 20.80 8.83 -13.87
N LEU A 256 19.81 8.82 -12.97
CA LEU A 256 18.50 8.21 -13.21
C LEU A 256 17.38 9.26 -13.24
N GLN A 257 17.47 10.21 -14.19
CA GLN A 257 16.52 11.33 -14.31
C GLN A 257 15.12 10.92 -14.79
N GLU A 258 15.04 9.86 -15.60
CA GLU A 258 13.76 9.31 -16.11
C GLU A 258 12.99 8.50 -15.06
N ARG A 259 13.62 8.17 -13.93
CA ARG A 259 13.02 7.44 -12.83
C ARG A 259 12.70 8.37 -11.67
N VAL A 260 11.83 7.90 -10.78
CA VAL A 260 11.17 8.71 -9.74
C VAL A 260 11.66 8.28 -8.36
N PHE A 261 11.85 9.24 -7.45
CA PHE A 261 12.09 8.95 -6.03
C PHE A 261 10.80 8.56 -5.27
N PRO A 262 10.91 7.77 -4.19
CA PRO A 262 12.13 7.16 -3.65
C PRO A 262 12.54 5.87 -4.38
N ASP A 263 11.68 5.32 -5.26
CA ASP A 263 11.85 4.02 -5.93
C ASP A 263 13.23 3.81 -6.55
N LYS A 264 13.71 4.76 -7.36
CA LYS A 264 15.04 4.64 -7.99
C LYS A 264 16.21 4.56 -7.02
N ALA A 265 16.09 5.15 -5.83
CA ALA A 265 17.14 5.08 -4.80
C ALA A 265 17.08 3.75 -4.05
N ILE A 266 15.87 3.28 -3.77
CA ILE A 266 15.62 1.99 -3.14
C ILE A 266 16.13 0.86 -4.04
N ASP A 267 15.91 0.95 -5.37
CA ASP A 267 16.42 -0.01 -6.36
C ASP A 267 17.95 -0.14 -6.31
N ILE A 268 18.68 0.99 -6.31
CA ILE A 268 20.15 0.98 -6.16
C ILE A 268 20.55 0.36 -4.82
N MET A 269 19.88 0.73 -3.73
CA MET A 269 20.19 0.22 -2.39
C MET A 269 20.02 -1.30 -2.33
N ASP A 270 18.92 -1.82 -2.89
CA ASP A 270 18.56 -3.24 -2.94
C ASP A 270 19.55 -4.03 -3.81
N GLU A 271 19.81 -3.56 -5.03
CA GLU A 271 20.73 -4.23 -5.97
C GLU A 271 22.17 -4.25 -5.43
N ALA A 272 22.62 -3.16 -4.80
CA ALA A 272 23.94 -3.11 -4.17
C ALA A 272 24.06 -4.11 -3.01
N GLY A 273 23.02 -4.24 -2.18
CA GLY A 273 23.00 -5.20 -1.08
C GLY A 273 23.05 -6.64 -1.58
N SER A 274 22.20 -6.97 -2.56
CA SER A 274 22.15 -8.28 -3.21
C SER A 274 23.49 -8.66 -3.85
N ARG A 275 24.13 -7.73 -4.57
CA ARG A 275 25.43 -7.92 -5.21
C ARG A 275 26.52 -8.24 -4.18
N VAL A 276 26.63 -7.43 -3.14
CA VAL A 276 27.66 -7.60 -2.11
C VAL A 276 27.45 -8.92 -1.38
N HIS A 277 26.21 -9.27 -1.05
CA HIS A 277 25.88 -10.54 -0.43
C HIS A 277 26.30 -11.74 -1.29
N LEU A 278 25.98 -11.72 -2.59
CA LEU A 278 26.35 -12.79 -3.52
C LEU A 278 27.89 -12.96 -3.59
N ALA A 279 28.63 -11.85 -3.67
CA ALA A 279 30.09 -11.88 -3.68
C ALA A 279 30.69 -12.48 -2.38
N GLN A 280 30.05 -12.28 -1.22
CA GLN A 280 30.46 -12.92 0.02
C GLN A 280 30.29 -14.44 -0.02
N VAL A 281 29.14 -14.90 -0.53
CA VAL A 281 28.82 -16.32 -0.66
C VAL A 281 29.81 -17.00 -1.60
N GLU A 282 30.11 -16.38 -2.75
CA GLU A 282 31.11 -16.89 -3.71
C GLU A 282 32.52 -16.95 -3.12
N ALA A 283 32.88 -15.98 -2.27
CA ALA A 283 34.15 -15.96 -1.56
C ALA A 283 34.25 -16.99 -0.42
N GLY A 284 33.22 -17.81 -0.21
CA GLY A 284 33.18 -18.83 0.86
C GLY A 284 33.18 -18.25 2.27
N LYS A 285 32.83 -16.97 2.43
CA LYS A 285 32.75 -16.30 3.73
C LYS A 285 31.37 -16.56 4.31
N THR A 286 31.26 -17.42 5.33
CA THR A 286 29.99 -17.63 6.07
C THR A 286 30.16 -17.60 7.59
N ASP A 287 29.03 -17.26 8.22
CA ASP A 287 28.62 -17.26 9.63
C ASP A 287 28.84 -16.02 10.51
N ASN A 288 29.75 -15.07 10.23
CA ASN A 288 29.84 -13.82 11.04
C ASN A 288 30.38 -12.58 10.30
N PHE A 289 30.69 -12.67 9.02
CA PHE A 289 31.24 -11.53 8.27
C PHE A 289 30.12 -10.73 7.60
N VAL A 290 29.85 -9.54 8.10
CA VAL A 290 28.93 -8.59 7.47
C VAL A 290 29.78 -7.63 6.63
N ALA A 291 29.62 -7.69 5.30
CA ALA A 291 30.32 -6.79 4.40
C ALA A 291 29.64 -5.43 4.40
N GLU A 292 30.45 -4.39 4.23
CA GLU A 292 29.95 -3.04 4.01
C GLU A 292 29.85 -2.80 2.50
N VAL A 293 28.73 -2.20 2.08
CA VAL A 293 28.55 -1.77 0.69
C VAL A 293 29.49 -0.61 0.40
N THR A 294 30.18 -0.64 -0.74
CA THR A 294 31.17 0.39 -1.08
C THR A 294 30.69 1.30 -2.22
N LEU A 295 31.34 2.47 -2.39
CA LEU A 295 31.07 3.36 -3.52
C LEU A 295 31.35 2.73 -4.88
N GLU A 296 32.26 1.75 -4.94
CA GLU A 296 32.56 1.05 -6.19
C GLU A 296 31.41 0.13 -6.59
N ASP A 297 30.80 -0.55 -5.61
CA ASP A 297 29.59 -1.35 -5.85
C ASP A 297 28.47 -0.48 -6.44
N LEU A 298 28.23 0.70 -5.84
CA LEU A 298 27.21 1.63 -6.32
C LEU A 298 27.43 2.10 -7.76
N LYS A 299 28.68 2.41 -8.14
CA LYS A 299 29.00 2.83 -9.51
C LYS A 299 28.65 1.74 -10.51
N ILE A 300 29.03 0.50 -10.22
CA ILE A 300 28.76 -0.62 -11.13
C ILE A 300 27.25 -0.82 -11.30
N ILE A 301 26.47 -0.71 -10.22
CA ILE A 301 25.00 -0.77 -10.29
C ILE A 301 24.45 0.35 -11.16
N VAL A 302 24.87 1.59 -10.93
CA VAL A 302 24.40 2.76 -11.69
C VAL A 302 24.75 2.65 -13.16
N ASP A 303 25.97 2.24 -13.50
CA ASP A 303 26.41 2.04 -14.89
C ASP A 303 25.51 1.01 -15.59
N ASN A 304 25.23 -0.13 -14.94
CA ASN A 304 24.30 -1.13 -15.47
C ASN A 304 22.89 -0.58 -15.70
N LEU A 305 22.35 0.17 -14.73
CA LEU A 305 21.01 0.76 -14.81
C LEU A 305 20.89 1.83 -15.91
N VAL A 306 21.99 2.53 -16.23
CA VAL A 306 22.07 3.55 -17.29
C VAL A 306 22.26 2.93 -18.67
N GLU A 307 23.06 1.86 -18.79
CA GLU A 307 23.35 1.23 -20.08
C GLU A 307 22.15 0.45 -20.65
N LEU A 308 21.35 -0.19 -19.79
CA LEU A 308 20.21 -1.02 -20.19
C LEU A 308 19.17 -0.27 -21.07
N PRO A 309 18.73 0.96 -20.72
CA PRO A 309 17.86 1.76 -21.59
C PRO A 309 18.50 2.10 -22.94
N GLN A 310 19.79 2.44 -22.98
CA GLN A 310 20.48 2.84 -24.21
C GLN A 310 20.64 1.68 -25.19
N GLN A 311 20.91 0.48 -24.68
CA GLN A 311 20.98 -0.73 -25.50
C GLN A 311 19.61 -1.10 -26.08
N LYS A 312 18.53 -1.01 -25.27
CA LYS A 312 17.16 -1.24 -25.75
C LYS A 312 16.73 -0.23 -26.82
N ALA A 313 17.04 1.04 -26.64
CA ALA A 313 16.76 2.08 -27.63
C ALA A 313 17.51 1.84 -28.96
N ARG A 314 18.79 1.46 -28.89
CA ARG A 314 19.59 1.10 -30.09
C ARG A 314 19.02 -0.13 -30.81
N GLN A 315 18.62 -1.17 -30.08
CA GLN A 315 18.04 -2.37 -30.67
C GLN A 315 16.65 -2.13 -31.30
N GLN A 316 15.85 -1.22 -30.75
CA GLN A 316 14.56 -0.83 -31.33
C GLN A 316 14.71 0.06 -32.57
N SER A 317 15.76 0.87 -32.66
CA SER A 317 16.06 1.68 -33.86
C SER A 317 16.61 0.87 -35.05
N LEU A 318 16.98 -0.39 -34.83
CA LEU A 318 17.51 -1.32 -35.85
C LEU A 318 16.45 -2.31 -36.38
N LYS A 319 15.20 -2.20 -35.92
CA LYS A 319 14.04 -2.97 -36.40
C LYS A 319 13.06 -2.04 -37.09
#